data_AF-A0A2U0HYR0-F1
#
_entry.id   AF-A0A2U0HYR0-F1
#
_cell.length_a   1.000
_cell.length_b   1.000
_cell.length_c   1.000
_cell.angle_alpha   90.00
_cell.angle_beta   90.00
_cell.angle_gamma   90.00
#
_symmetry.space_group_name_H-M   'P 1'
#
loop_
_entity.id
_entity.type
_entity.pdbx_description
1 polymer ?
#
loop_
_entity_poly.entity_id
_entity_poly.type
_entity_poly.pdbx_seq_one_letter_code
_entity_poly.pdbx_strand_id
1 'polypeptide(L)'
;MKNDLYTKTILTVIAICLTINVIKDLEIIPKAHASKNTVETSSDYKLVPISDNNTLDVRIVDIDTYDELDVNINSIDTYDELKVNINSIDSDDELNVNIDEVGGQYVTHGGPLPVKTN
;
A
#
# COMPACT_ATOMS: atom_id res chain seq x y z
N MET A 1 58.43 39.38 -44.51
CA MET A 1 57.00 39.73 -44.41
C MET A 1 56.08 38.51 -44.33
N LYS A 2 56.30 37.42 -45.10
CA LYS A 2 55.43 36.21 -45.06
C LYS A 2 55.45 35.45 -43.72
N ASN A 3 56.58 35.44 -43.02
CA ASN A 3 56.73 34.74 -41.73
C ASN A 3 55.95 35.40 -40.58
N ASP A 4 55.78 36.72 -40.66
CA ASP A 4 55.06 37.51 -39.65
C ASP A 4 53.56 37.25 -39.72
N LEU A 5 53.01 37.17 -40.94
CA LEU A 5 51.60 36.80 -41.15
C LEU A 5 51.30 35.39 -40.61
N TYR A 6 52.15 34.41 -40.94
CA TYR A 6 51.98 33.02 -40.51
C TYR A 6 52.01 32.88 -38.99
N THR A 7 52.98 33.51 -38.33
CA THR A 7 53.12 33.50 -36.87
C THR A 7 51.92 34.15 -36.21
N LYS A 8 51.46 35.29 -36.74
CA LYS A 8 50.31 36.02 -36.21
C LYS A 8 49.00 35.23 -36.37
N THR A 9 48.82 34.53 -37.49
CA THR A 9 47.65 33.65 -37.71
C THR A 9 47.63 32.51 -36.70
N ILE A 10 48.75 31.81 -36.51
CA ILE A 10 48.86 30.71 -35.54
C ILE A 10 48.66 31.19 -34.11
N LEU A 11 49.25 32.32 -33.74
CA LEU A 11 49.07 32.91 -32.41
C LEU A 11 47.60 33.27 -32.15
N THR A 12 46.89 33.78 -33.17
CA THR A 12 45.46 34.08 -33.08
C THR A 12 44.63 32.80 -32.88
N VAL A 13 44.94 31.73 -33.61
CA VAL A 13 44.26 30.44 -33.48
C VAL A 13 44.46 29.85 -32.08
N ILE A 14 45.70 29.85 -31.58
CA ILE A 14 46.03 29.35 -30.23
C ILE A 14 45.29 30.18 -29.17
N ALA A 15 45.25 31.51 -29.32
CA ALA A 15 44.53 32.39 -28.41
C ALA A 15 43.03 32.06 -28.37
N ILE A 16 42.38 31.79 -29.51
CA ILE A 16 40.98 31.39 -29.57
C ILE A 16 40.74 30.03 -28.89
N CYS A 17 41.63 29.06 -29.09
CA CYS A 17 41.51 27.76 -28.42
C CYS A 17 41.64 27.89 -26.89
N LEU A 18 42.58 28.73 -26.43
CA LEU A 18 42.79 28.97 -25.00
C LEU A 18 41.60 29.70 -24.37
N THR A 19 41.00 30.68 -25.04
CA THR A 19 39.81 31.37 -24.51
C THR A 19 38.62 30.43 -24.37
N ILE A 20 38.40 29.52 -25.32
CA ILE A 20 37.33 28.50 -25.22
C ILE A 20 37.58 27.54 -24.05
N ASN A 21 38.83 27.12 -23.81
CA ASN A 21 39.16 26.27 -22.67
C ASN A 21 38.91 26.97 -21.33
N VAL A 22 39.31 28.24 -21.20
CA VAL A 22 39.05 29.02 -19.99
C VAL A 22 37.55 29.18 -19.72
N ILE A 23 36.73 29.37 -20.76
CA ILE A 23 35.26 29.45 -20.62
C ILE A 23 34.67 28.13 -20.13
N LYS A 24 35.22 26.99 -20.55
CA LYS A 24 34.80 25.65 -20.07
C LYS A 24 35.18 25.43 -18.60
N ASP A 25 36.38 25.85 -18.21
CA ASP A 25 36.90 25.68 -16.84
C ASP A 25 36.23 26.63 -15.84
N LEU A 26 35.76 27.79 -16.29
CA LEU A 26 34.99 28.73 -15.46
C LEU A 26 33.57 28.26 -15.17
N GLU A 27 33.16 27.07 -15.67
CA GLU A 27 31.83 26.47 -15.47
C GLU A 27 30.67 27.48 -15.66
N ILE A 28 30.83 28.44 -16.58
CA ILE A 28 29.85 29.50 -16.87
C ILE A 28 28.51 28.91 -17.29
N ILE A 29 28.54 27.71 -17.87
CA ILE A 29 27.36 26.88 -18.09
C ILE A 29 27.23 25.95 -16.88
N PRO A 30 26.25 26.18 -15.98
CA PRO A 30 26.06 25.35 -14.81
C PRO A 30 25.74 23.92 -15.26
N LYS A 31 26.50 22.95 -14.74
CA LYS A 31 26.21 21.53 -14.93
C LYS A 31 24.95 21.21 -14.12
N ALA A 32 23.92 20.70 -14.78
CA ALA A 32 22.72 20.24 -14.10
C ALA A 32 23.04 18.93 -13.35
N HIS A 33 23.42 19.06 -12.08
CA HIS A 33 23.50 17.92 -11.18
C HIS A 33 22.08 17.51 -10.78
N ALA A 34 21.73 16.24 -10.97
CA ALA A 34 20.51 15.68 -10.41
C ALA A 34 20.65 15.68 -8.89
N SER A 35 20.21 16.76 -8.24
CA SER A 35 19.98 16.77 -6.80
C SER A 35 18.88 15.75 -6.54
N LYS A 36 19.19 14.76 -5.71
CA LYS A 36 18.18 13.90 -5.09
C LYS A 36 17.43 14.79 -4.09
N ASN A 37 16.60 15.69 -4.61
CA ASN A 37 15.69 16.45 -3.78
C ASN A 37 14.85 15.40 -3.06
N THR A 38 14.99 15.36 -1.74
CA THR A 38 14.06 14.70 -0.84
C THR A 38 12.70 15.22 -1.24
N VAL A 39 11.89 14.34 -1.85
CA VAL A 39 10.52 14.67 -2.19
C VAL A 39 9.85 14.96 -0.86
N GLU A 40 9.60 16.22 -0.55
CA GLU A 40 8.68 16.58 0.50
C GLU A 40 7.29 16.23 -0.02
N THR A 41 6.93 14.95 0.13
CA THR A 41 5.58 14.47 -0.10
C THR A 41 4.71 15.08 0.99
N SER A 42 3.81 15.97 0.57
CA SER A 42 2.59 16.28 1.30
C SER A 42 2.02 15.01 1.92
N SER A 43 1.62 15.08 3.18
CA SER A 43 0.99 14.01 3.96
C SER A 43 0.01 13.18 3.12
N ASP A 44 0.45 11.99 2.69
CA ASP A 44 -0.29 10.70 2.71
C ASP A 44 0.30 9.64 1.79
N TYR A 45 1.24 9.99 0.90
CA TYR A 45 1.92 8.98 0.07
C TYR A 45 3.37 8.82 0.48
N LYS A 46 3.68 7.66 1.07
CA LYS A 46 5.05 7.24 1.38
C LYS A 46 5.47 6.18 0.38
N LEU A 47 6.64 6.36 -0.23
CA LEU A 47 7.26 5.34 -1.06
C LEU A 47 7.70 4.19 -0.15
N VAL A 48 7.06 3.03 -0.29
CA VAL A 48 7.43 1.81 0.41
C VAL A 48 8.35 1.00 -0.50
N PRO A 49 9.53 0.58 -0.04
CA PRO A 49 10.41 -0.28 -0.83
C PRO A 49 9.71 -1.61 -1.11
N ILE A 50 9.67 -2.00 -2.38
CA ILE A 50 9.22 -3.32 -2.83
C ILE A 50 10.36 -4.31 -2.59
N SER A 51 10.04 -5.51 -2.08
CA SER A 51 11.02 -6.57 -1.87
C SER A 51 11.54 -7.13 -3.20
N ASP A 52 12.71 -7.78 -3.18
CA ASP A 52 13.41 -8.28 -4.39
C ASP A 52 12.57 -9.25 -5.25
N ASN A 53 11.55 -9.87 -4.65
CA ASN A 53 10.59 -10.75 -5.31
C ASN A 53 9.36 -10.01 -5.88
N ASN A 54 9.38 -8.67 -5.93
CA ASN A 54 8.28 -7.82 -6.39
C ASN A 54 6.96 -7.99 -5.62
N THR A 55 7.02 -8.38 -4.34
CA THR A 55 5.84 -8.51 -3.47
C THR A 55 5.74 -7.35 -2.48
N LEU A 56 4.53 -7.11 -1.98
CA LEU A 56 4.24 -6.11 -0.96
C LEU A 56 3.36 -6.77 0.10
N ASP A 57 3.93 -6.98 1.28
CA ASP A 57 3.19 -7.47 2.45
C ASP A 57 2.53 -6.28 3.17
N VAL A 58 1.20 -6.27 3.23
CA VAL A 58 0.42 -5.23 3.91
C VAL A 58 -0.24 -5.82 5.15
N ARG A 59 0.02 -5.24 6.32
CA ARG A 59 -0.74 -5.49 7.54
C ARG A 59 -1.63 -4.30 7.83
N ILE A 60 -2.93 -4.52 7.79
CA ILE A 60 -3.92 -3.53 8.22
C ILE A 60 -4.12 -3.72 9.73
N VAL A 61 -3.95 -2.66 10.50
CA VAL A 61 -4.13 -2.64 11.96
C VAL A 61 -5.12 -1.53 12.26
N ASP A 62 -6.05 -1.77 13.20
CA ASP A 62 -7.04 -0.79 13.66
C ASP A 62 -7.93 -0.25 12.52
N ILE A 63 -8.83 -1.11 12.02
CA ILE A 63 -9.89 -0.66 11.10
C ILE A 63 -10.98 0.01 11.94
N ASP A 64 -10.94 1.35 11.98
CA ASP A 64 -12.07 2.14 12.48
C ASP A 64 -13.20 2.09 11.44
N THR A 65 -14.12 1.13 11.60
CA THR A 65 -15.38 1.16 10.86
C THR A 65 -16.35 2.08 11.57
N TYR A 66 -16.78 3.14 10.89
CA TYR A 66 -17.86 3.99 11.40
C TYR A 66 -19.21 3.26 11.45
N ASP A 67 -19.34 2.18 10.68
CA ASP A 67 -20.52 1.31 10.57
C ASP A 67 -20.14 -0.19 10.75
N GLU A 68 -21.02 -1.08 10.31
CA GLU A 68 -20.87 -2.54 10.34
C GLU A 68 -19.78 -3.04 9.38
N LEU A 69 -18.93 -3.95 9.87
CA LEU A 69 -17.89 -4.61 9.07
C LEU A 69 -18.42 -5.95 8.54
N ASP A 70 -18.62 -6.03 7.22
CA ASP A 70 -18.96 -7.30 6.56
C ASP A 70 -17.71 -8.18 6.43
N VAL A 71 -17.78 -9.39 7.00
CA VAL A 71 -16.70 -10.37 7.01
C VAL A 71 -17.20 -11.73 6.55
N ASN A 72 -16.47 -12.34 5.62
CA ASN A 72 -16.62 -13.75 5.33
C ASN A 72 -15.67 -14.55 6.22
N ILE A 73 -16.23 -15.38 7.10
CA ILE A 73 -15.45 -16.14 8.08
C ILE A 73 -15.53 -17.62 7.75
N ASN A 74 -14.39 -18.23 7.44
CA ASN A 74 -14.30 -19.68 7.20
C ASN A 74 -14.14 -20.49 8.50
N SER A 75 -13.51 -19.92 9.53
CA SER A 75 -13.27 -20.58 10.82
C SER A 75 -13.01 -19.54 11.90
N ILE A 76 -13.50 -19.82 13.11
CA ILE A 76 -13.32 -19.01 14.32
C ILE A 76 -12.87 -19.95 15.43
N ASP A 77 -11.83 -19.56 16.15
CA ASP A 77 -11.41 -20.20 17.40
C ASP A 77 -11.32 -19.09 18.47
N THR A 78 -12.13 -19.19 19.51
CA THR A 78 -12.21 -18.20 20.59
C THR A 78 -12.01 -18.89 21.93
N TYR A 79 -11.24 -18.26 22.82
CA TYR A 79 -11.05 -18.77 24.18
C TYR A 79 -12.30 -18.60 25.05
N ASP A 80 -13.07 -17.55 24.80
CA ASP A 80 -14.30 -17.23 25.54
C ASP A 80 -15.55 -17.50 24.69
N GLU A 81 -16.70 -17.56 25.36
CA GLU A 81 -18.00 -17.73 24.70
C GLU A 81 -18.35 -16.53 23.79
N LEU A 82 -18.77 -16.83 22.56
CA LEU A 82 -19.20 -15.83 21.59
C LEU A 82 -20.74 -15.79 21.50
N LYS A 83 -21.34 -14.64 21.82
CA LYS A 83 -22.77 -14.42 21.57
C LYS A 83 -22.99 -14.17 20.09
N VAL A 84 -23.73 -15.07 19.43
CA VAL A 84 -24.08 -14.96 18.00
C VAL A 84 -25.59 -14.75 17.87
N ASN A 85 -26.00 -13.73 17.14
CA ASN A 85 -27.40 -13.53 16.74
C ASN A 85 -27.56 -14.00 15.29
N ILE A 86 -28.31 -15.07 15.07
CA ILE A 86 -28.47 -15.67 13.75
C ILE A 86 -29.88 -15.38 13.25
N ASN A 87 -29.99 -14.74 12.09
CA ASN A 87 -31.28 -14.42 11.47
C ASN A 87 -31.77 -15.53 10.53
N SER A 88 -30.84 -16.25 9.89
CA SER A 88 -31.13 -17.35 8.96
C SER A 88 -29.99 -18.35 8.94
N ILE A 89 -30.33 -19.62 8.77
CA ILE A 89 -29.40 -20.72 8.53
C ILE A 89 -29.92 -21.48 7.32
N ASP A 90 -29.05 -21.70 6.34
CA ASP A 90 -29.34 -22.53 5.17
C ASP A 90 -28.40 -23.75 5.21
N SER A 91 -28.97 -24.94 5.20
CA SER A 91 -28.23 -26.19 5.30
C SER A 91 -28.97 -27.27 4.51
N ASP A 92 -28.20 -28.08 3.77
CA ASP A 92 -28.74 -29.19 2.97
C ASP A 92 -29.20 -30.38 3.83
N ASP A 93 -28.72 -30.46 5.08
CA ASP A 93 -28.93 -31.57 6.01
C ASP A 93 -29.67 -31.14 7.29
N GLU A 94 -30.00 -32.11 8.16
CA GLU A 94 -30.63 -31.86 9.45
C GLU A 94 -29.69 -31.13 10.42
N LEU A 95 -30.12 -29.96 10.92
CA LEU A 95 -29.41 -29.21 11.95
C LEU A 95 -29.81 -29.67 13.35
N ASN A 96 -28.88 -30.30 14.07
CA ASN A 96 -29.06 -30.69 15.46
C ASN A 96 -28.75 -29.51 16.39
N VAL A 97 -29.70 -29.12 17.25
CA VAL A 97 -29.54 -28.02 18.23
C VAL A 97 -29.96 -28.46 19.63
N ASN A 98 -29.27 -27.93 20.64
CA ASN A 98 -29.69 -28.04 22.04
C ASN A 98 -30.47 -26.77 22.40
N ILE A 99 -31.68 -26.93 22.92
CA ILE A 99 -32.57 -25.82 23.24
C ILE A 99 -32.92 -25.91 24.73
N ASP A 100 -32.66 -24.84 25.48
CA ASP A 100 -33.02 -24.74 26.90
C ASP A 100 -34.44 -24.16 27.09
N GLU A 101 -34.84 -23.22 26.23
CA GLU A 101 -36.10 -22.48 26.36
C GLU A 101 -36.70 -22.09 24.99
N VAL A 102 -38.02 -22.17 24.87
CA VAL A 102 -38.78 -21.66 23.71
C VAL A 102 -39.92 -20.78 24.19
N GLY A 103 -39.94 -19.52 23.78
CA GLY A 103 -41.07 -18.61 24.03
C GLY A 103 -41.40 -18.36 25.51
N GLY A 104 -40.42 -18.36 26.41
CA GLY A 104 -40.64 -18.14 27.85
C GLY A 104 -40.79 -19.42 28.68
N GLN A 105 -40.71 -20.61 28.06
CA GLN A 105 -40.94 -21.90 28.72
C GLN A 105 -39.74 -22.83 28.53
N TYR A 106 -39.25 -23.41 29.63
CA TYR A 106 -38.13 -24.35 29.61
C TYR A 106 -38.49 -25.66 28.90
N VAL A 107 -37.56 -26.18 28.10
CA VAL A 107 -37.69 -27.48 27.44
C VAL A 107 -37.26 -28.57 28.42
N THR A 108 -38.24 -29.16 29.10
CA THR A 108 -37.99 -30.11 30.20
C THR A 108 -38.08 -31.59 29.79
N HIS A 109 -38.51 -31.88 28.57
CA HIS A 109 -38.58 -33.24 28.04
C HIS A 109 -38.36 -33.28 26.52
N GLY A 110 -37.76 -34.36 26.01
CA GLY A 110 -37.43 -34.56 24.59
C GLY A 110 -38.63 -34.88 23.69
N GLY A 111 -39.76 -34.22 23.91
CA GLY A 111 -40.95 -34.35 23.07
C GLY A 111 -40.87 -33.46 21.83
N PRO A 112 -41.71 -33.69 20.81
CA PRO A 112 -41.77 -32.83 19.63
C PRO A 112 -42.09 -31.38 20.01
N LEU A 113 -41.31 -30.43 19.50
CA LEU A 113 -41.59 -29.01 19.65
C LEU A 113 -42.55 -28.55 18.54
N PRO A 114 -43.66 -27.86 18.87
CA PRO A 114 -44.56 -27.33 17.87
C PRO A 114 -43.87 -26.20 17.10
N VAL A 115 -43.61 -26.45 15.82
CA VAL A 115 -43.03 -25.48 14.89
C VAL A 115 -44.09 -24.99 13.91
N LYS A 116 -44.06 -23.68 13.61
CA LYS A 116 -44.89 -23.10 12.56
C LYS A 116 -44.11 -23.12 11.25
N THR A 117 -44.51 -23.96 10.32
CA THR A 117 -44.05 -23.91 8.93
C THR A 117 -44.92 -22.92 8.18
N ASN A 118 -44.30 -21.96 7.48
CA ASN A 118 -45.00 -21.10 6.53
C ASN A 118 -45.22 -21.84 5.20
#